data_AF-A0A6P7Y6Q3-F1
#
_entry.id   AF-A0A6P7Y6Q3-F1
#
_cell.length_a   1.000
_cell.length_b   1.000
_cell.length_c   1.000
_cell.angle_alpha   90.00
_cell.angle_beta   90.00
_cell.angle_gamma   90.00
#
_symmetry.space_group_name_H-M   'P 1'
#
loop_
_entity.id
_entity.type
_entity.pdbx_description
1 polymer ?
#
loop_
_entity_poly.entity_id
_entity_poly.type
_entity_poly.pdbx_seq_one_letter_code
_entity_poly.pdbx_strand_id
1 'polypeptide(L)'
;MLFIQDFQDPVPHLLNHEMTLTEFKFIWYMEYSHRMWGRAVGLAYILPAIYFWKKGWLSRGTKGGVLFLCSFVCFQGLLGWYMVKSGLEEKANSYDIPRVSQYRLAAHLGSALVLYCASLWGGLSMLLPQHKLPETHQLLKLRRFAHGTAGLVFFTALSGAFVAGLDAGLVYNSFPKMGDRWIPEDLLTFSPVLKNIFENPTTVQFDHRILGISSVAAITAMYLFSRKIPLPHRTKMALTCLLAVAYLQVTLGISTLLLYVPTPLAATHQSGSLALLSMALWLMHELRRFPK
;
A
#
# COMPACT_ATOMS: atom_id res chain seq x y z
N MET A 1 0.38 8.26 -9.50
CA MET A 1 -0.83 7.72 -10.13
C MET A 1 -2.11 8.18 -9.44
N LEU A 2 -2.17 8.31 -8.10
CA LEU A 2 -3.32 8.93 -7.42
C LEU A 2 -3.60 10.38 -7.85
N PHE A 3 -2.58 11.11 -8.28
CA PHE A 3 -2.66 12.56 -8.51
C PHE A 3 -3.47 13.00 -9.73
N ILE A 4 -3.91 12.08 -10.61
CA ILE A 4 -4.76 12.44 -11.77
C ILE A 4 -6.25 12.43 -11.38
N GLN A 5 -6.64 11.71 -10.31
CA GLN A 5 -8.06 11.64 -9.91
C GLN A 5 -8.48 12.81 -9.02
N ASP A 6 -7.58 13.37 -8.21
CA ASP A 6 -7.92 14.37 -7.17
C ASP A 6 -8.13 15.81 -7.69
N PHE A 7 -7.93 16.13 -8.98
CA PHE A 7 -8.01 17.51 -9.49
C PHE A 7 -9.33 17.86 -10.21
N GLN A 8 -10.36 17.05 -10.06
CA GLN A 8 -11.70 17.40 -10.53
C GLN A 8 -12.67 17.48 -9.36
N ASP A 9 -12.95 18.71 -8.95
CA ASP A 9 -14.01 19.06 -8.01
C ASP A 9 -15.33 18.33 -8.33
N PRO A 10 -16.14 17.99 -7.31
CA PRO A 10 -17.37 17.21 -7.45
C PRO A 10 -18.55 18.13 -7.83
N VAL A 11 -18.48 18.80 -8.98
CA VAL A 11 -19.63 19.54 -9.51
C VAL A 11 -19.98 18.98 -10.90
N PRO A 12 -21.16 18.34 -11.08
CA PRO A 12 -21.59 17.74 -12.36
C PRO A 12 -21.91 18.76 -13.46
N HIS A 13 -21.53 20.01 -13.29
CA HIS A 13 -21.74 21.07 -14.25
C HIS A 13 -20.40 21.75 -14.48
N LEU A 14 -19.69 21.36 -15.54
CA LEU A 14 -18.85 22.21 -16.38
C LEU A 14 -17.99 21.32 -17.29
N LEU A 15 -18.54 20.98 -18.46
CA LEU A 15 -17.83 20.42 -19.61
C LEU A 15 -16.80 21.40 -20.23
N ASN A 16 -16.48 22.51 -19.56
CA ASN A 16 -15.55 23.54 -20.00
C ASN A 16 -14.84 24.17 -18.77
N HIS A 17 -13.82 23.51 -18.23
CA HIS A 17 -12.86 24.18 -17.35
C HIS A 17 -11.55 24.34 -18.12
N GLU A 18 -11.18 25.58 -18.43
CA GLU A 18 -9.84 25.91 -18.88
C GLU A 18 -8.88 25.64 -17.71
N MET A 19 -8.04 24.61 -17.82
CA MET A 19 -7.02 24.31 -16.81
C MET A 19 -6.03 25.49 -16.75
N THR A 20 -5.83 26.04 -15.55
CA THR A 20 -4.82 27.09 -15.37
C THR A 20 -3.42 26.52 -15.62
N LEU A 21 -2.48 27.39 -16.04
CA LEU A 21 -1.08 26.97 -16.23
C LEU A 21 -0.47 26.40 -14.94
N THR A 22 -0.92 26.86 -13.78
CA THR A 22 -0.46 26.39 -12.46
C THR A 22 -0.90 24.95 -12.20
N GLU A 23 -2.18 24.64 -12.44
CA GLU A 23 -2.72 23.28 -12.30
C GLU A 23 -2.05 22.33 -13.30
N PHE A 24 -1.90 22.76 -14.55
CA PHE A 24 -1.19 21.99 -15.57
C PHE A 24 0.24 21.65 -15.13
N LYS A 25 1.00 22.65 -14.68
CA LYS A 25 2.38 22.44 -14.22
C LYS A 25 2.42 21.47 -13.06
N PHE A 26 1.54 21.61 -12.07
CA PHE A 26 1.50 20.73 -10.92
C PHE A 26 1.29 19.26 -11.35
N ILE A 27 0.25 18.99 -12.14
CA ILE A 27 -0.06 17.64 -12.64
C ILE A 27 1.11 17.09 -13.47
N TRP A 28 1.63 17.90 -14.41
CA TRP A 28 2.72 17.51 -15.28
C TRP A 28 3.99 17.16 -14.50
N TYR A 29 4.39 17.99 -13.52
CA TYR A 29 5.58 17.74 -12.70
C TYR A 29 5.42 16.48 -11.85
N MET A 30 4.24 16.24 -11.27
CA MET A 30 3.98 15.04 -10.48
C MET A 30 4.08 13.78 -11.33
N GLU A 31 3.44 13.76 -12.50
CA GLU A 31 3.52 12.63 -13.41
C GLU A 31 4.93 12.40 -13.97
N TYR A 32 5.58 13.47 -14.42
CA TYR A 32 6.94 13.41 -14.95
C TYR A 32 7.90 12.87 -13.89
N SER A 33 7.83 13.40 -12.66
CA SER A 33 8.66 12.96 -11.54
C SER A 33 8.42 11.49 -11.22
N HIS A 34 7.16 11.05 -11.19
CA HIS A 34 6.83 9.64 -10.96
C HIS A 34 7.38 8.72 -12.06
N ARG A 35 7.28 9.13 -13.34
CA ARG A 35 7.88 8.38 -14.47
C ARG A 35 9.40 8.33 -14.39
N MET A 36 10.05 9.43 -14.05
CA MET A 36 11.51 9.47 -13.86
C MET A 36 11.94 8.60 -12.69
N TRP A 37 11.18 8.61 -11.59
CA TRP A 37 11.43 7.77 -10.43
C TRP A 37 11.33 6.28 -10.77
N GLY A 38 10.32 5.87 -11.53
CA GLY A 38 10.21 4.49 -12.02
C GLY A 38 11.42 4.04 -12.85
N ARG A 39 11.94 4.91 -13.72
CA ARG A 39 13.16 4.63 -14.49
C ARG A 39 14.39 4.55 -13.60
N ALA A 40 14.53 5.46 -12.65
CA ALA A 40 15.63 5.47 -11.68
C ALA A 40 15.63 4.17 -10.85
N VAL A 41 14.47 3.73 -10.36
CA VAL A 41 14.31 2.43 -9.68
C VAL A 41 14.70 1.28 -10.61
N GLY A 42 14.27 1.29 -11.87
CA GLY A 42 14.70 0.32 -12.88
C GLY A 42 16.22 0.20 -12.97
N LEU A 43 16.91 1.33 -13.12
CA LEU A 43 18.37 1.39 -13.19
C LEU A 43 19.03 0.94 -11.87
N ALA A 44 18.46 1.32 -10.72
CA ALA A 44 18.98 0.97 -9.40
C ALA A 44 18.92 -0.54 -9.10
N TYR A 45 17.99 -1.28 -9.71
CA TYR A 45 17.97 -2.74 -9.63
C TYR A 45 18.86 -3.38 -10.70
N ILE A 46 18.75 -2.94 -11.95
CA ILE A 46 19.35 -3.61 -13.10
C ILE A 46 20.88 -3.39 -13.16
N LEU A 47 21.37 -2.16 -12.98
CA LEU A 47 22.79 -1.86 -13.14
C LEU A 47 23.66 -2.58 -12.08
N PRO A 48 23.34 -2.51 -10.77
CA PRO A 48 24.10 -3.25 -9.76
C PRO A 48 23.99 -4.77 -9.96
N ALA A 49 22.82 -5.27 -10.36
CA ALA A 49 22.64 -6.70 -10.65
C ALA A 49 23.59 -7.17 -11.75
N ILE A 50 23.67 -6.47 -12.90
CA ILE A 50 24.59 -6.80 -13.99
C ILE A 50 26.04 -6.74 -13.50
N TYR A 51 26.40 -5.69 -12.77
CA TYR A 51 27.76 -5.51 -12.27
C TYR A 51 28.17 -6.63 -11.31
N PHE A 52 27.36 -6.93 -10.28
CA PHE A 52 27.64 -8.00 -9.31
C PHE A 52 27.63 -9.38 -9.94
N TRP A 53 26.80 -9.60 -10.96
CA TRP A 53 26.78 -10.85 -11.70
C TRP A 53 28.07 -11.07 -12.48
N LYS A 54 28.54 -10.05 -13.21
CA LYS A 54 29.81 -10.11 -13.96
C LYS A 54 31.02 -10.28 -13.04
N LYS A 55 30.99 -9.68 -11.85
CA LYS A 55 32.04 -9.82 -10.83
C LYS A 55 32.00 -11.15 -10.07
N GLY A 56 30.96 -11.96 -10.25
CA GLY A 56 30.81 -13.24 -9.55
C GLY A 56 30.50 -13.10 -8.05
N TRP A 57 30.04 -11.94 -7.59
CA TRP A 57 29.79 -11.66 -6.16
C TRP A 57 28.48 -12.27 -5.64
N LEU A 58 27.65 -12.81 -6.53
CA LEU A 58 26.34 -13.36 -6.16
C LEU A 58 26.46 -14.86 -5.85
N SER A 59 26.07 -15.24 -4.63
CA SER A 59 25.88 -16.65 -4.26
C SER A 59 24.76 -17.31 -5.07
N ARG A 60 24.72 -18.65 -5.15
CA ARG A 60 23.65 -19.38 -5.86
C ARG A 60 22.24 -18.98 -5.38
N GLY A 61 22.05 -18.81 -4.07
CA GLY A 61 20.77 -18.37 -3.50
C GLY A 61 20.44 -16.91 -3.84
N THR A 62 21.44 -16.02 -3.81
CA THR A 62 21.26 -14.60 -4.13
C THR A 62 20.95 -14.38 -5.61
N LYS A 63 21.51 -15.18 -6.51
CA LYS A 63 21.26 -15.09 -7.97
C LYS A 63 19.78 -15.24 -8.31
N GLY A 64 19.09 -16.21 -7.70
CA GLY A 64 17.65 -16.40 -7.89
C GLY A 64 16.82 -15.21 -7.42
N GLY A 65 17.15 -14.68 -6.23
CA GLY A 65 16.48 -13.49 -5.69
C GLY A 65 16.69 -12.23 -6.54
N VAL A 66 17.92 -11.98 -6.99
CA VAL A 66 18.24 -10.85 -7.88
C VAL A 66 17.51 -10.98 -9.22
N LEU A 67 17.50 -12.17 -9.83
CA LEU A 67 16.79 -12.41 -11.08
C LEU A 67 15.29 -12.14 -10.90
N PHE A 68 14.68 -12.68 -9.84
CA PHE A 68 13.29 -12.42 -9.51
C PHE A 68 13.00 -10.91 -9.38
N LEU A 69 13.77 -10.18 -8.57
CA LEU A 69 13.57 -8.75 -8.36
C LEU A 69 13.72 -7.94 -9.66
N CYS A 70 14.75 -8.21 -10.47
CA CYS A 70 14.95 -7.53 -11.75
C CYS A 70 13.81 -7.82 -12.73
N SER A 71 13.40 -9.07 -12.89
CA SER A 71 12.27 -9.45 -13.74
C SER A 71 10.98 -8.78 -13.26
N PHE A 72 10.77 -8.70 -11.95
CA PHE A 72 9.57 -8.13 -11.37
C PHE A 72 9.53 -6.59 -11.47
N VAL A 73 10.68 -5.91 -11.44
CA VAL A 73 10.80 -4.47 -11.76
C VAL A 73 10.45 -4.19 -13.22
N CYS A 74 10.90 -5.04 -14.16
CA CYS A 74 10.49 -4.92 -15.57
C CYS A 74 8.97 -5.13 -15.71
N PHE A 75 8.42 -6.13 -15.04
CA PHE A 75 6.97 -6.36 -14.98
C PHE A 75 6.22 -5.15 -14.41
N GLN A 76 6.73 -4.51 -13.35
CA GLN A 76 6.15 -3.26 -12.83
C GLN A 76 6.09 -2.16 -13.87
N GLY A 77 7.17 -1.97 -14.64
CA GLY A 77 7.21 -0.99 -15.72
C GLY A 77 6.19 -1.28 -16.83
N LEU A 78 6.07 -2.55 -17.23
CA LEU A 78 5.08 -3.00 -18.21
C LEU A 78 3.64 -2.80 -17.72
N LEU A 79 3.37 -3.16 -16.46
CA LEU A 79 2.05 -2.99 -15.86
C LEU A 79 1.67 -1.50 -15.73
N GLY A 80 2.63 -0.65 -15.35
CA GLY A 80 2.44 0.80 -15.31
C GLY A 80 2.15 1.40 -16.69
N TRP A 81 2.87 0.97 -17.72
CA TRP A 81 2.59 1.36 -19.11
C TRP A 81 1.20 0.91 -19.57
N TYR A 82 0.84 -0.36 -19.32
CA TYR A 82 -0.46 -0.91 -19.67
C TYR A 82 -1.60 -0.10 -19.02
N MET A 83 -1.44 0.22 -17.73
CA MET A 83 -2.41 0.98 -16.96
C MET A 83 -2.66 2.38 -17.55
N VAL A 84 -1.62 3.07 -18.00
CA VAL A 84 -1.75 4.39 -18.66
C VAL A 84 -2.37 4.24 -20.05
N LYS A 85 -1.85 3.33 -20.88
CA LYS A 85 -2.32 3.12 -22.25
C LYS A 85 -3.81 2.79 -22.30
N SER A 86 -4.23 1.82 -21.49
CA SER A 86 -5.64 1.39 -21.43
C SER A 86 -6.58 2.47 -20.89
N GLY A 87 -6.10 3.40 -20.05
CA GLY A 87 -6.90 4.53 -19.58
C GLY A 87 -7.18 5.56 -20.69
N LEU A 88 -6.29 5.66 -21.68
CA LEU A 88 -6.45 6.53 -22.84
C LEU A 88 -7.30 5.89 -23.94
N GLU A 89 -7.15 4.58 -24.17
CA GLU A 89 -7.84 3.86 -25.26
C GLU A 89 -9.32 3.58 -24.97
N GLU A 90 -9.68 3.19 -23.74
CA GLU A 90 -11.07 2.86 -23.39
C GLU A 90 -12.05 4.03 -23.57
N LYS A 91 -11.53 5.27 -23.56
CA LYS A 91 -12.34 6.48 -23.51
C LYS A 91 -12.14 7.44 -24.69
N ALA A 92 -11.36 7.05 -25.70
CA ALA A 92 -11.23 7.82 -26.95
C ALA A 92 -12.58 8.03 -27.68
N ASN A 93 -13.60 7.22 -27.34
CA ASN A 93 -14.95 7.26 -27.93
C ASN A 93 -16.02 7.83 -26.98
N SER A 94 -15.63 8.46 -25.87
CA SER A 94 -16.56 9.04 -24.87
C SER A 94 -16.06 10.40 -24.40
N TYR A 95 -16.95 11.38 -24.17
CA TYR A 95 -16.61 12.68 -23.56
C TYR A 95 -16.31 12.59 -22.04
N ASP A 96 -16.15 11.37 -21.52
CA ASP A 96 -15.83 11.13 -20.12
C ASP A 96 -14.36 11.44 -19.81
N ILE A 97 -14.14 11.92 -18.60
CA ILE A 97 -12.81 12.13 -18.01
C ILE A 97 -11.98 10.83 -18.11
N PRO A 98 -10.74 10.89 -18.65
CA PRO A 98 -9.81 9.76 -18.68
C PRO A 98 -9.47 9.34 -17.24
N ARG A 99 -9.90 8.15 -16.84
CA ARG A 99 -9.60 7.59 -15.51
C ARG A 99 -9.10 6.17 -15.65
N VAL A 100 -8.16 5.81 -14.78
CA VAL A 100 -7.61 4.47 -14.69
C VAL A 100 -8.59 3.61 -13.89
N SER A 101 -8.90 2.41 -14.37
CA SER A 101 -9.72 1.48 -13.60
C SER A 101 -9.10 1.17 -12.23
N GLN A 102 -9.92 1.17 -11.19
CA GLN A 102 -9.56 0.77 -9.83
C GLN A 102 -8.88 -0.61 -9.77
N TYR A 103 -9.24 -1.53 -10.68
CA TYR A 103 -8.58 -2.83 -10.77
C TYR A 103 -7.12 -2.72 -11.23
N ARG A 104 -6.84 -1.86 -12.22
CA ARG A 104 -5.47 -1.66 -12.70
C ARG A 104 -4.63 -0.92 -11.67
N LEU A 105 -5.23 0.08 -11.00
CA LEU A 105 -4.59 0.80 -9.90
C LEU A 105 -4.23 -0.15 -8.75
N ALA A 106 -5.17 -0.99 -8.31
CA ALA A 106 -4.95 -1.99 -7.28
C ALA A 106 -3.92 -3.04 -7.70
N ALA A 107 -3.96 -3.53 -8.94
CA ALA A 107 -2.98 -4.48 -9.45
C ALA A 107 -1.56 -3.88 -9.46
N HIS A 108 -1.42 -2.63 -9.93
CA HIS A 108 -0.13 -1.96 -9.96
C HIS A 108 0.41 -1.67 -8.55
N LEU A 109 -0.42 -1.10 -7.65
CA LEU A 109 -0.02 -0.86 -6.27
C LEU A 109 0.32 -2.17 -5.54
N GLY A 110 -0.55 -3.18 -5.64
CA GLY A 110 -0.37 -4.46 -4.95
C GLY A 110 0.91 -5.18 -5.37
N SER A 111 1.21 -5.18 -6.67
CA SER A 111 2.45 -5.75 -7.17
C SER A 111 3.68 -4.89 -6.79
N ALA A 112 3.58 -3.56 -6.76
CA ALA A 112 4.63 -2.70 -6.20
C ALA A 112 4.89 -2.99 -4.71
N LEU A 113 3.84 -3.23 -3.91
CA LEU A 113 3.97 -3.64 -2.50
C LEU A 113 4.65 -5.01 -2.37
N VAL A 114 4.32 -5.99 -3.21
CA VAL A 114 4.99 -7.31 -3.21
C VAL A 114 6.47 -7.16 -3.54
N LEU A 115 6.81 -6.36 -4.57
CA LEU A 115 8.20 -6.06 -4.92
C LEU A 115 8.94 -5.42 -3.74
N TYR A 116 8.31 -4.45 -3.10
CA TYR A 116 8.84 -3.77 -1.92
C TYR A 116 9.08 -4.74 -0.76
N CYS A 117 8.10 -5.59 -0.44
CA CYS A 117 8.20 -6.62 0.60
C CYS A 117 9.40 -7.54 0.35
N ALA A 118 9.54 -8.06 -0.88
CA ALA A 118 10.63 -8.95 -1.26
C ALA A 118 12.00 -8.26 -1.14
N SER A 119 12.07 -7.01 -1.59
CA SER A 119 13.30 -6.21 -1.59
C SER A 119 13.74 -5.84 -0.18
N LEU A 120 12.80 -5.36 0.65
CA LEU A 120 13.06 -5.04 2.05
C LEU A 120 13.45 -6.30 2.82
N TRP A 121 12.74 -7.42 2.63
CA TRP A 121 13.07 -8.68 3.28
C TRP A 121 14.46 -9.19 2.91
N GLY A 122 14.84 -9.07 1.63
CA GLY A 122 16.18 -9.38 1.13
C GLY A 122 17.24 -8.50 1.80
N GLY A 123 17.03 -7.17 1.80
CA GLY A 123 17.92 -6.20 2.42
C GLY A 123 18.11 -6.46 3.92
N LEU A 124 17.01 -6.64 4.67
CA LEU A 124 17.07 -6.99 6.09
C LEU A 124 17.82 -8.31 6.31
N SER A 125 17.65 -9.30 5.43
CA SER A 125 18.35 -10.59 5.55
C SER A 125 19.85 -10.50 5.34
N MET A 126 20.32 -9.53 4.55
CA MET A 126 21.74 -9.29 4.30
C MET A 126 22.38 -8.35 5.34
N LEU A 127 21.62 -7.36 5.84
CA LEU A 127 22.14 -6.31 6.73
C LEU A 127 21.99 -6.65 8.21
N LEU A 128 20.96 -7.40 8.59
CA LEU A 128 20.63 -7.63 9.99
C LEU A 128 21.02 -9.03 10.45
N PRO A 129 21.81 -9.14 11.55
CA PRO A 129 22.13 -10.43 12.14
C PRO A 129 20.87 -11.09 12.71
N GLN A 130 20.83 -12.42 12.65
CA GLN A 130 19.73 -13.22 13.21
C GLN A 130 19.91 -13.40 14.71
N HIS A 131 18.83 -13.19 15.48
CA HIS A 131 18.80 -13.47 16.92
C HIS A 131 18.26 -14.87 17.19
N LYS A 132 19.06 -15.73 17.84
CA LYS A 132 18.60 -17.04 18.33
C LYS A 132 17.54 -16.86 19.40
N LEU A 133 16.27 -16.96 18.99
CA LEU A 133 15.13 -16.92 19.88
C LEU A 133 14.74 -18.35 20.32
N PRO A 134 14.45 -18.58 21.61
CA PRO A 134 14.02 -19.88 22.10
C PRO A 134 12.66 -20.27 21.49
N GLU A 135 12.49 -21.54 21.10
CA GLU A 135 11.24 -22.03 20.51
C GLU A 135 10.16 -22.31 21.58
N THR A 136 9.71 -21.26 22.27
CA THR A 136 8.60 -21.38 23.23
C THR A 136 7.24 -21.30 22.54
N HIS A 137 6.21 -21.93 23.12
CA HIS A 137 4.85 -21.90 22.59
C HIS A 137 4.30 -20.46 22.43
N GLN A 138 4.62 -19.57 23.38
CA GLN A 138 4.22 -18.16 23.32
C GLN A 138 4.89 -17.42 22.15
N LEU A 139 6.17 -17.68 21.88
CA LEU A 139 6.86 -17.09 20.74
C LEU A 139 6.31 -17.61 19.41
N LEU A 140 5.95 -18.90 19.33
CA LEU A 140 5.29 -19.44 18.14
C LEU A 140 3.94 -18.77 17.87
N LYS A 141 3.15 -18.51 18.92
CA LYS A 141 1.92 -17.74 18.83
C LYS A 141 2.19 -16.31 18.36
N LEU A 142 3.18 -15.62 18.94
CA LEU A 142 3.56 -14.27 18.53
C LEU A 142 3.99 -14.22 17.05
N ARG A 143 4.76 -15.21 16.59
CA ARG A 143 5.16 -15.34 15.18
C ARG A 143 3.96 -15.46 14.25
N ARG A 144 3.03 -16.38 14.55
CA ARG A 144 1.80 -16.55 13.76
C ARG A 144 0.97 -15.28 13.74
N PHE A 145 0.84 -14.62 14.90
CA PHE A 145 0.14 -13.36 15.01
C PHE A 145 0.82 -12.28 14.15
N ALA A 146 2.14 -12.14 14.22
CA ALA A 146 2.88 -11.19 13.39
C ALA A 146 2.68 -11.41 11.88
N HIS A 147 2.65 -12.67 11.42
CA HIS A 147 2.36 -12.98 10.01
C HIS A 147 0.92 -12.60 9.63
N GLY A 148 -0.05 -12.95 10.48
CA GLY A 148 -1.46 -12.58 10.27
C GLY A 148 -1.66 -11.07 10.23
N THR A 149 -1.06 -10.35 11.17
CA THR A 149 -1.11 -8.88 11.26
C THR A 149 -0.43 -8.22 10.06
N ALA A 150 0.72 -8.71 9.62
CA ALA A 150 1.38 -8.18 8.42
C ALA A 150 0.55 -8.42 7.15
N GLY A 151 -0.08 -9.59 7.02
CA GLY A 151 -1.02 -9.88 5.94
C GLY A 151 -2.22 -8.92 5.97
N LEU A 152 -2.79 -8.69 7.16
CA LEU A 152 -3.90 -7.74 7.34
C LEU A 152 -3.49 -6.31 6.93
N VAL A 153 -2.33 -5.83 7.38
CA VAL A 153 -1.77 -4.51 6.99
C VAL A 153 -1.58 -4.42 5.47
N PHE A 154 -1.05 -5.47 4.83
CA PHE A 154 -0.90 -5.53 3.38
C PHE A 154 -2.26 -5.40 2.68
N PHE A 155 -3.28 -6.14 3.12
CA PHE A 155 -4.62 -6.05 2.53
C PHE A 155 -5.31 -4.72 2.83
N THR A 156 -5.09 -4.10 3.99
CA THR A 156 -5.55 -2.73 4.28
C THR A 156 -4.91 -1.71 3.32
N ALA A 157 -3.60 -1.81 3.08
CA ALA A 157 -2.91 -0.94 2.13
C ALA A 157 -3.44 -1.14 0.70
N LEU A 158 -3.67 -2.39 0.30
CA LEU A 158 -4.22 -2.74 -1.01
C LEU A 158 -5.66 -2.25 -1.19
N SER A 159 -6.53 -2.37 -0.18
CA SER A 159 -7.91 -1.89 -0.26
C SER A 159 -8.00 -0.36 -0.45
N GLY A 160 -6.99 0.38 0.04
CA GLY A 160 -6.85 1.81 -0.21
C GLY A 160 -6.72 2.17 -1.70
N ALA A 161 -6.22 1.27 -2.55
CA ALA A 161 -6.19 1.49 -4.00
C ALA A 161 -7.60 1.49 -4.63
N PHE A 162 -8.52 0.68 -4.10
CA PHE A 162 -9.91 0.69 -4.54
C PHE A 162 -10.61 1.96 -4.05
N VAL A 163 -10.33 2.40 -2.82
CA VAL A 163 -10.87 3.66 -2.27
C VAL A 163 -10.46 4.84 -3.14
N ALA A 164 -9.17 4.92 -3.51
CA ALA A 164 -8.67 5.95 -4.40
C ALA A 164 -9.23 5.81 -5.83
N GLY A 165 -9.25 4.59 -6.37
CA GLY A 165 -9.69 4.34 -7.74
C GLY A 165 -11.16 4.64 -8.01
N LEU A 166 -12.01 4.56 -6.99
CA LEU A 166 -13.45 4.85 -7.05
C LEU A 166 -13.83 6.22 -6.48
N ASP A 167 -12.84 7.03 -6.06
CA ASP A 167 -13.07 8.28 -5.32
C ASP A 167 -13.95 8.07 -4.06
N ALA A 168 -13.92 6.85 -3.50
CA ALA A 168 -14.77 6.42 -2.42
C ALA A 168 -14.49 7.16 -1.10
N GLY A 169 -13.35 7.84 -0.99
CA GLY A 169 -13.01 8.70 0.14
C GLY A 169 -13.95 9.90 0.31
N LEU A 170 -14.68 10.29 -0.75
CA LEU A 170 -15.60 11.43 -0.78
C LEU A 170 -17.07 11.06 -0.53
N VAL A 171 -17.39 9.78 -0.31
CA VAL A 171 -18.78 9.31 -0.19
C VAL A 171 -19.36 9.66 1.18
N TYR A 172 -18.72 9.20 2.26
CA TYR A 172 -19.05 9.58 3.63
C TYR A 172 -17.85 10.22 4.30
N ASN A 173 -17.95 11.47 4.74
CA ASN A 173 -16.83 12.20 5.39
C ASN A 173 -17.03 12.39 6.90
N SER A 174 -17.69 11.43 7.55
CA SER A 174 -17.85 11.34 9.00
C SER A 174 -17.10 10.12 9.58
N PHE A 175 -16.76 10.18 10.86
CA PHE A 175 -16.17 9.07 11.61
C PHE A 175 -16.61 9.14 13.09
N PRO A 176 -16.88 8.02 13.79
CA PRO A 176 -16.76 6.62 13.35
C PRO A 176 -17.94 6.11 12.52
N LYS A 177 -19.07 6.82 12.54
CA LYS A 177 -20.26 6.51 11.72
C LYS A 177 -20.06 6.95 10.27
N MET A 178 -20.84 6.36 9.36
CA MET A 178 -20.98 6.77 7.95
C MET A 178 -22.32 7.50 7.80
N GLY A 179 -22.28 8.83 7.82
CA GLY A 179 -23.44 9.68 8.05
C GLY A 179 -24.00 9.44 9.46
N ASP A 180 -25.32 9.27 9.55
CA ASP A 180 -26.00 9.02 10.83
C ASP A 180 -25.95 7.55 11.28
N ARG A 181 -25.40 6.64 10.44
CA ARG A 181 -25.49 5.19 10.60
C ARG A 181 -24.12 4.54 10.78
N TRP A 182 -24.09 3.41 11.49
CA TRP A 182 -22.87 2.58 11.62
C TRP A 182 -22.64 1.70 10.39
N ILE A 183 -23.71 1.22 9.78
CA ILE A 183 -23.73 0.41 8.57
C ILE A 183 -24.64 1.13 7.58
N PRO A 184 -24.11 1.62 6.45
CA PRO A 184 -24.93 2.21 5.38
C PRO A 184 -25.90 1.19 4.76
N GLU A 185 -27.05 1.65 4.28
CA GLU A 185 -28.08 0.77 3.67
C GLU A 185 -27.74 0.41 2.22
N ASP A 186 -26.87 1.20 1.59
CA ASP A 186 -26.50 1.13 0.17
C ASP A 186 -25.31 0.20 -0.12
N LEU A 187 -24.86 -0.60 0.86
CA LEU A 187 -23.71 -1.51 0.72
C LEU A 187 -23.91 -2.63 -0.33
N LEU A 188 -25.14 -3.12 -0.52
CA LEU A 188 -25.41 -4.28 -1.38
C LEU A 188 -26.29 -3.92 -2.60
N THR A 189 -26.19 -2.69 -3.07
CA THR A 189 -27.04 -2.17 -4.15
C THR A 189 -26.70 -2.70 -5.53
N PHE A 190 -25.46 -3.18 -5.75
CA PHE A 190 -25.03 -3.69 -7.06
C PHE A 190 -25.30 -5.19 -7.20
N SER A 191 -25.66 -5.62 -8.40
CA SER A 191 -25.83 -7.04 -8.76
C SER A 191 -24.82 -7.47 -9.84
N PRO A 192 -24.15 -8.62 -9.69
CA PRO A 192 -24.20 -9.55 -8.54
C PRO A 192 -23.53 -8.96 -7.28
N VAL A 193 -23.86 -9.53 -6.11
CA VAL A 193 -23.39 -9.07 -4.78
C VAL A 193 -21.88 -8.82 -4.73
N LEU A 194 -21.09 -9.67 -5.39
CA LEU A 194 -19.62 -9.57 -5.43
C LEU A 194 -19.11 -8.24 -6.00
N LYS A 195 -19.87 -7.59 -6.89
CA LYS A 195 -19.49 -6.28 -7.44
C LYS A 195 -19.41 -5.21 -6.36
N ASN A 196 -20.21 -5.31 -5.30
CA ASN A 196 -20.18 -4.29 -4.25
C ASN A 196 -18.80 -4.20 -3.58
N ILE A 197 -18.12 -5.33 -3.39
CA ILE A 197 -16.81 -5.38 -2.73
C ILE A 197 -15.73 -4.60 -3.52
N PHE A 198 -15.88 -4.45 -4.83
CA PHE A 198 -14.84 -3.90 -5.71
C PHE A 198 -15.26 -2.69 -6.54
N GLU A 199 -16.56 -2.43 -6.67
CA GLU A 199 -17.13 -1.41 -7.58
C GLU A 199 -18.10 -0.47 -6.88
N ASN A 200 -18.68 -0.85 -5.73
CA ASN A 200 -19.56 0.04 -4.96
C ASN A 200 -18.70 0.93 -4.04
N PRO A 201 -18.65 2.27 -4.26
CA PRO A 201 -17.82 3.17 -3.48
C PRO A 201 -18.13 3.12 -1.98
N THR A 202 -19.40 3.04 -1.59
CA THR A 202 -19.79 2.96 -0.17
C THR A 202 -19.22 1.72 0.50
N THR A 203 -19.33 0.57 -0.17
CA THR A 203 -18.84 -0.71 0.34
C THR A 203 -17.32 -0.75 0.41
N VAL A 204 -16.64 -0.28 -0.63
CA VAL A 204 -15.17 -0.18 -0.64
C VAL A 204 -14.68 0.74 0.48
N GLN A 205 -15.35 1.87 0.71
CA GLN A 205 -15.03 2.78 1.79
C GLN A 205 -15.25 2.13 3.17
N PHE A 206 -16.39 1.45 3.36
CA PHE A 206 -16.72 0.72 4.58
C PHE A 206 -15.69 -0.38 4.88
N ASP A 207 -15.41 -1.24 3.90
CA ASP A 207 -14.45 -2.34 4.03
C ASP A 207 -13.06 -1.83 4.40
N HIS A 208 -12.59 -0.74 3.76
CA HIS A 208 -11.30 -0.14 4.09
C HIS A 208 -11.26 0.39 5.54
N ARG A 209 -12.34 1.02 6.03
CA ARG A 209 -12.44 1.47 7.43
C ARG A 209 -12.36 0.29 8.39
N ILE A 210 -13.10 -0.79 8.13
CA ILE A 210 -13.10 -2.00 8.97
C ILE A 210 -11.71 -2.66 8.96
N LEU A 211 -11.06 -2.74 7.81
CA LEU A 211 -9.68 -3.24 7.69
C LEU A 211 -8.69 -2.36 8.47
N GLY A 212 -8.82 -1.03 8.43
CA GLY A 212 -7.99 -0.10 9.19
C GLY A 212 -8.15 -0.26 10.71
N ILE A 213 -9.40 -0.32 11.20
CA ILE A 213 -9.72 -0.56 12.61
C ILE A 213 -9.20 -1.93 13.06
N SER A 214 -9.39 -2.96 12.24
CA SER A 214 -8.91 -4.31 12.53
C SER A 214 -7.38 -4.37 12.58
N SER A 215 -6.70 -3.66 11.68
CA SER A 215 -5.23 -3.56 11.66
C SER A 215 -4.68 -2.94 12.94
N VAL A 216 -5.18 -1.77 13.35
CA VAL A 216 -4.69 -1.13 14.60
C VAL A 216 -5.05 -1.95 15.83
N ALA A 217 -6.23 -2.58 15.87
CA ALA A 217 -6.63 -3.47 16.97
C ALA A 217 -5.71 -4.71 17.05
N ALA A 218 -5.41 -5.35 15.92
CA ALA A 218 -4.51 -6.50 15.85
C ALA A 218 -3.07 -6.13 16.27
N ILE A 219 -2.56 -4.97 15.84
CA ILE A 219 -1.24 -4.46 16.23
C ILE A 219 -1.19 -4.17 17.73
N THR A 220 -2.21 -3.51 18.28
CA THR A 220 -2.29 -3.21 19.72
C THR A 220 -2.38 -4.49 20.55
N ALA A 221 -3.23 -5.44 20.16
CA ALA A 221 -3.34 -6.74 20.83
C ALA A 221 -2.02 -7.53 20.77
N MET A 222 -1.33 -7.52 19.63
CA MET A 222 -0.02 -8.14 19.47
C MET A 222 1.03 -7.48 20.36
N TYR A 223 1.05 -6.14 20.44
CA TYR A 223 1.95 -5.39 21.32
C TYR A 223 1.71 -5.77 22.79
N LEU A 224 0.46 -5.77 23.25
CA LEU A 224 0.11 -6.16 24.62
C LEU A 224 0.48 -7.61 24.92
N PHE A 225 0.23 -8.53 23.98
CA PHE A 225 0.62 -9.93 24.11
C PHE A 225 2.14 -10.10 24.22
N SER A 226 2.91 -9.33 23.44
CA SER A 226 4.38 -9.38 23.43
C SER A 226 5.02 -9.02 24.77
N ARG A 227 4.35 -8.20 25.61
CA ARG A 227 4.85 -7.80 26.93
C ARG A 227 5.02 -8.98 27.89
N LYS A 228 4.38 -10.12 27.61
CA LYS A 228 4.48 -11.35 28.39
C LYS A 228 5.71 -12.20 28.02
N ILE A 229 6.46 -11.81 26.98
CA ILE A 229 7.53 -12.62 26.39
C ILE A 229 8.86 -11.88 26.55
N PRO A 230 9.93 -12.55 27.02
CA PRO A 230 11.27 -11.97 27.03
C PRO A 230 11.81 -11.86 25.60
N LEU A 231 11.73 -10.67 25.02
CA LEU A 231 12.18 -10.38 23.65
C LEU A 231 13.49 -9.57 23.65
N PRO A 232 14.37 -9.76 22.65
CA PRO A 232 15.53 -8.90 22.42
C PRO A 232 15.14 -7.44 22.23
N HIS A 233 16.08 -6.54 22.52
CA HIS A 233 15.84 -5.09 22.44
C HIS A 233 15.35 -4.64 21.05
N ARG A 234 15.98 -5.13 19.97
CA ARG A 234 15.58 -4.81 18.59
C ARG A 234 14.16 -5.27 18.24
N THR A 235 13.73 -6.43 18.72
CA THR A 235 12.36 -6.92 18.53
C THR A 235 11.34 -6.06 19.28
N LYS A 236 11.66 -5.63 20.51
CA LYS A 236 10.83 -4.69 21.28
C LYS A 236 10.72 -3.32 20.60
N MET A 237 11.83 -2.86 20.02
CA MET A 237 11.87 -1.62 19.22
C MET A 237 10.96 -1.75 17.99
N ALA A 238 11.09 -2.84 17.20
CA ALA A 238 10.22 -3.09 16.05
C ALA A 238 8.73 -3.12 16.42
N LEU A 239 8.36 -3.78 17.53
CA LEU A 239 6.99 -3.78 18.07
C LEU A 239 6.48 -2.38 18.43
N THR A 240 7.33 -1.57 19.07
CA THR A 240 6.96 -0.22 19.54
C THR A 240 6.84 0.74 18.35
N CYS A 241 7.77 0.67 17.39
CA CYS A 241 7.69 1.42 16.14
C CYS A 241 6.46 1.04 15.33
N LEU A 242 6.15 -0.26 15.21
CA LEU A 242 4.94 -0.74 14.53
C LEU A 242 3.67 -0.17 15.16
N LEU A 243 3.59 -0.18 16.51
CA LEU A 243 2.46 0.40 17.23
C LEU A 243 2.33 1.91 16.98
N ALA A 244 3.44 2.65 17.13
CA ALA A 244 3.45 4.10 16.94
C ALA A 244 3.03 4.50 15.52
N VAL A 245 3.58 3.83 14.50
CA VAL A 245 3.24 4.07 13.09
C VAL A 245 1.80 3.67 12.81
N ALA A 246 1.24 2.64 13.46
CA ALA A 246 -0.17 2.27 13.29
C ALA A 246 -1.13 3.37 13.77
N TYR A 247 -0.84 3.98 14.93
CA TYR A 247 -1.64 5.09 15.44
C TYR A 247 -1.48 6.37 14.61
N LEU A 248 -0.27 6.64 14.11
CA LEU A 248 -0.06 7.72 13.16
C LEU A 248 -0.87 7.48 11.87
N GLN A 249 -0.85 6.25 11.36
CA GLN A 249 -1.52 5.88 10.12
C GLN A 249 -3.05 6.01 10.23
N VAL A 250 -3.66 5.52 11.31
CA VAL A 250 -5.12 5.66 11.50
C VAL A 250 -5.51 7.13 11.68
N THR A 251 -4.67 7.92 12.35
CA THR A 251 -4.87 9.37 12.48
C THR A 251 -4.83 10.05 11.11
N LEU A 252 -3.83 9.72 10.28
CA LEU A 252 -3.75 10.22 8.90
C LEU A 252 -4.99 9.82 8.10
N GLY A 253 -5.44 8.56 8.18
CA GLY A 253 -6.61 8.08 7.43
C GLY A 253 -7.91 8.78 7.85
N ILE A 254 -8.13 8.97 9.15
CA ILE A 254 -9.27 9.72 9.67
C ILE A 254 -9.18 11.19 9.23
N SER A 255 -8.01 11.82 9.31
CA SER A 255 -7.83 13.20 8.85
C SER A 255 -8.07 13.35 7.35
N THR A 256 -7.55 12.44 6.51
CA THR A 256 -7.83 12.42 5.07
C THR A 256 -9.33 12.31 4.81
N LEU A 257 -10.04 11.49 5.59
CA LEU A 257 -11.47 11.32 5.47
C LEU A 257 -12.26 12.58 5.86
N LEU A 258 -12.01 13.13 7.05
CA LEU A 258 -12.78 14.26 7.59
C LEU A 258 -12.55 15.56 6.83
N LEU A 259 -11.38 15.70 6.20
CA LEU A 259 -10.99 16.90 5.46
C LEU A 259 -11.23 16.78 3.95
N TYR A 260 -12.05 15.82 3.51
CA TYR A 260 -12.43 15.63 2.09
C TYR A 260 -11.23 15.34 1.17
N VAL A 261 -10.38 14.40 1.59
CA VAL A 261 -9.26 13.85 0.83
C VAL A 261 -8.28 14.92 0.27
N PRO A 262 -7.71 15.82 1.09
CA PRO A 262 -6.72 16.77 0.57
C PRO A 262 -5.50 16.01 0.05
N THR A 263 -5.05 16.30 -1.16
CA THR A 263 -3.97 15.58 -1.85
C THR A 263 -2.71 15.38 -1.01
N PRO A 264 -2.20 16.38 -0.25
CA PRO A 264 -1.03 16.16 0.61
C PRO A 264 -1.28 15.15 1.73
N LEU A 265 -2.48 15.15 2.34
CA LEU A 265 -2.84 14.20 3.37
C LEU A 265 -3.04 12.80 2.80
N ALA A 266 -3.73 12.68 1.66
CA ALA A 266 -3.92 11.40 0.96
C ALA A 266 -2.57 10.76 0.57
N ALA A 267 -1.64 11.56 0.02
CA ALA A 267 -0.29 11.10 -0.32
C ALA A 267 0.53 10.72 0.92
N THR A 268 0.40 11.47 2.02
CA THR A 268 1.06 11.15 3.29
C THR A 268 0.49 9.88 3.90
N HIS A 269 -0.84 9.69 3.87
CA HIS A 269 -1.50 8.45 4.31
C HIS A 269 -1.05 7.25 3.47
N GLN A 270 -0.93 7.39 2.14
CA GLN A 270 -0.41 6.31 1.29
C GLN A 270 1.05 5.98 1.65
N SER A 271 1.90 6.99 1.83
CA SER A 271 3.30 6.79 2.22
C SER A 271 3.43 6.17 3.62
N GLY A 272 2.57 6.58 4.56
CA GLY A 272 2.49 6.02 5.91
C GLY A 272 2.05 4.55 5.91
N SER A 273 1.20 4.13 4.97
CA SER A 273 0.81 2.73 4.82
C SER A 273 2.01 1.85 4.43
N LEU A 274 2.91 2.36 3.59
CA LEU A 274 4.15 1.68 3.23
C LEU A 274 5.08 1.59 4.44
N ALA A 275 5.26 2.68 5.19
CA ALA A 275 6.05 2.70 6.42
C ALA A 275 5.51 1.70 7.46
N LEU A 276 4.19 1.61 7.61
CA LEU A 276 3.53 0.65 8.49
C LEU A 276 3.86 -0.80 8.08
N LEU A 277 3.76 -1.10 6.78
CA LEU A 277 4.13 -2.39 6.22
C LEU A 277 5.62 -2.69 6.44
N SER A 278 6.51 -1.70 6.30
CA SER A 278 7.95 -1.85 6.60
C SER A 278 8.19 -2.26 8.05
N MET A 279 7.50 -1.63 9.01
CA MET A 279 7.62 -1.99 10.43
C MET A 279 7.09 -3.40 10.70
N ALA A 280 6.01 -3.81 10.03
CA ALA A 280 5.45 -5.16 10.16
C ALA A 280 6.43 -6.22 9.61
N LEU A 281 7.03 -5.97 8.45
CA LEU A 281 8.04 -6.85 7.86
C LEU A 281 9.31 -6.92 8.70
N TRP A 282 9.77 -5.79 9.25
CA TRP A 282 10.91 -5.77 10.15
C TRP A 282 10.64 -6.60 11.41
N LEU A 283 9.46 -6.47 12.02
CA LEU A 283 9.07 -7.29 13.15
C LEU A 283 9.04 -8.79 12.79
N MET A 284 8.43 -9.16 11.66
CA MET A 284 8.43 -10.55 11.19
C MET A 284 9.85 -11.09 11.00
N HIS A 285 10.76 -10.25 10.50
CA HIS A 285 12.16 -10.61 10.30
C HIS A 285 12.89 -10.85 11.61
N GLU A 286 12.70 -9.99 12.61
CA GLU A 286 13.25 -10.20 13.96
C GLU A 286 12.72 -11.47 14.62
N LEU A 287 11.48 -11.85 14.31
CA LEU A 287 10.82 -13.05 14.85
C LEU A 287 11.12 -14.33 14.05
N ARG A 288 11.91 -14.28 12.97
CA ARG A 288 12.12 -15.45 12.10
C ARG A 288 12.77 -16.63 12.82
N ARG A 289 12.47 -17.85 12.35
CA ARG A 289 13.15 -19.06 12.81
C ARG A 289 14.52 -19.16 12.15
N PHE A 290 15.46 -19.80 12.85
CA PHE A 290 16.66 -20.29 12.18
C PHE A 290 16.25 -21.43 11.25
N PRO A 291 16.71 -21.42 9.98
CA PRO A 291 16.72 -22.64 9.19
C PRO A 291 17.51 -23.69 9.97
N LYS A 292 16.95 -24.89 10.12
CA LYS A 292 17.70 -26.05 10.64
C LYS A 292 18.75 -26.49 9.63
#